data_AF-A0A095Y2F0-F1
#
_entry.id   AF-A0A095Y2F0-F1
#
_cell.length_a   1.000
_cell.length_b   1.000
_cell.length_c   1.000
_cell.angle_alpha   90.00
_cell.angle_beta   90.00
_cell.angle_gamma   90.00
#
_symmetry.space_group_name_H-M   'P 1'
#
loop_
_entity.id
_entity.type
_entity.pdbx_description
1 polymer ?
#
loop_
_entity_poly.entity_id
_entity_poly.type
_entity_poly.pdbx_seq_one_letter_code
_entity_poly.pdbx_strand_id
1 'polypeptide(L)' 'MKHHKSTIERTKMLRSITERYYEAGNNRRCYKAIWKRYINPIYPMCYRTYLNYLNIPTTPPKVDALQLTLFDYFDNQ' A
#
# COMPACT_ATOMS: atom_id res chain seq x y z
N MET A 1 -18.55 0.78 -9.12
CA MET A 1 -18.45 -0.23 -8.05
C MET A 1 -18.35 0.51 -6.72
N LYS A 2 -19.35 0.40 -5.81
CA LYS A 2 -19.31 1.09 -4.49
C LYS A 2 -18.39 0.32 -3.55
N HIS A 3 -17.45 0.99 -2.90
CA HIS A 3 -16.65 0.37 -1.84
C HIS A 3 -17.55 -0.01 -0.66
N HIS A 4 -17.24 -1.14 -0.02
CA HIS A 4 -17.95 -1.60 1.16
C HIS A 4 -17.73 -0.61 2.34
N LYS A 5 -18.74 -0.44 3.20
CA LYS A 5 -18.74 0.57 4.29
C LYS A 5 -17.50 0.44 5.20
N SER A 6 -17.09 -0.76 5.57
CA SER A 6 -15.91 -0.97 6.42
C SER A 6 -14.60 -0.49 5.78
N THR A 7 -14.46 -0.61 4.45
CA THR A 7 -13.29 -0.12 3.71
C THR A 7 -13.22 1.40 3.74
N ILE A 8 -14.37 2.07 3.61
CA ILE A 8 -14.45 3.54 3.65
C ILE A 8 -14.01 4.05 5.03
N GLU A 9 -14.54 3.46 6.10
CA GLU A 9 -14.18 3.86 7.48
C GLU A 9 -12.71 3.57 7.79
N ARG A 10 -12.19 2.42 7.33
CA ARG A 10 -10.76 2.10 7.45
C ARG A 10 -9.89 3.16 6.75
N THR A 11 -10.25 3.55 5.52
CA THR A 11 -9.51 4.58 4.78
C THR A 11 -9.55 5.94 5.49
N LYS A 12 -10.70 6.35 6.03
CA LYS A 12 -10.82 7.60 6.80
C LYS A 12 -9.89 7.61 8.02
N MET A 13 -9.88 6.51 8.77
CA MET A 13 -9.03 6.38 9.95
C MET A 13 -7.53 6.38 9.58
N LEU A 14 -7.14 5.65 8.54
CA LEU A 14 -5.76 5.64 8.06
C LEU A 14 -5.29 7.04 7.67
N ARG A 15 -6.15 7.81 6.98
CA ARG A 15 -5.87 9.21 6.62
C ARG A 15 -5.68 10.08 7.85
N SER A 16 -6.56 9.99 8.85
CA SER A 16 -6.44 10.81 10.06
C SER A 16 -5.18 10.52 10.87
N ILE A 17 -4.76 9.25 10.98
CA ILE A 17 -3.47 8.90 11.61
C ILE A 17 -2.30 9.45 10.79
N THR A 18 -2.36 9.30 9.47
CA THR A 18 -1.28 9.73 8.58
C THR A 18 -1.11 11.24 8.64
N GLU A 19 -2.19 12.01 8.51
CA GLU A 19 -2.17 13.48 8.59
C GLU A 19 -1.64 13.99 9.93
N ARG A 20 -1.96 13.30 11.03
CA ARG A 20 -1.51 13.69 12.37
C ARG A 20 -0.01 13.55 12.58
N TYR A 21 0.62 12.54 11.97
CA TYR A 21 2.01 12.19 12.25
C TYR A 21 2.97 12.44 11.09
N TYR A 22 2.45 12.68 9.88
CA TYR A 22 3.28 12.89 8.69
C TYR A 22 3.93 14.26 8.68
N GLU A 23 5.24 14.27 8.48
CA GLU A 23 6.04 15.48 8.28
C GLU A 23 6.93 15.29 7.05
N ALA A 24 6.77 16.19 6.06
CA ALA A 24 7.62 16.20 4.89
C ALA A 24 9.08 16.49 5.29
N GLY A 25 10.03 15.73 4.74
CA GLY A 25 11.46 15.88 5.03
C GLY A 25 11.95 15.21 6.33
N ASN A 26 11.05 14.64 7.15
CA ASN A 26 11.43 13.93 8.37
C ASN A 26 11.37 12.40 8.18
N ASN A 27 12.53 11.75 8.08
CA ASN A 27 12.60 10.29 7.89
C ASN A 27 11.95 9.49 9.04
N ARG A 28 11.89 10.03 10.26
CA ARG A 28 11.24 9.37 11.40
C ARG A 28 9.71 9.43 11.32
N ARG A 29 9.18 10.31 10.48
CA ARG A 29 7.75 10.61 10.27
C ARG A 29 7.34 10.45 8.80
N CYS A 30 8.10 9.69 8.03
CA CYS A 30 7.71 9.30 6.67
C CYS A 30 6.56 8.28 6.69
N TYR A 31 5.89 8.10 5.56
CA TYR A 31 4.79 7.15 5.39
C TYR A 31 5.13 5.73 5.90
N LYS A 32 6.33 5.24 5.61
CA LYS A 32 6.79 3.91 6.03
C LYS A 32 6.97 3.81 7.54
N ALA A 33 7.48 4.86 8.18
CA ALA A 33 7.67 4.89 9.63
C ALA A 33 6.34 4.95 10.37
N ILE A 34 5.39 5.75 9.88
CA ILE A 34 4.03 5.84 10.42
C ILE A 34 3.31 4.50 10.27
N TRP A 35 3.39 3.90 9.07
CA TRP A 35 2.81 2.59 8.83
C TRP A 35 3.32 1.55 9.82
N LYS A 36 4.65 1.46 9.99
CA LYS A 36 5.26 0.47 10.87
C LYS A 36 4.89 0.68 12.35
N ARG A 37 4.82 1.94 12.81
CA ARG A 37 4.63 2.27 14.24
C ARG A 37 3.17 2.34 14.68
N TYR A 38 2.30 2.92 13.86
CA TYR A 38 0.93 3.23 14.27
C TYR A 38 -0.11 2.36 13.58
N ILE A 39 0.10 2.02 12.30
CA ILE A 39 -0.95 1.37 11.50
C ILE A 39 -0.85 -0.14 11.57
N ASN A 40 0.33 -0.70 11.31
CA ASN A 40 0.53 -2.16 11.25
C ASN A 40 0.13 -2.90 12.53
N PRO A 41 0.32 -2.34 13.75
CA PRO A 41 -0.18 -2.98 14.98
C PRO A 41 -1.71 -3.03 15.09
N ILE A 42 -2.42 -2.07 14.50
CA ILE A 42 -3.89 -1.96 14.59
C ILE A 42 -4.54 -2.71 13.42
N TYR A 43 -3.99 -2.52 12.22
CA TYR A 43 -4.41 -3.17 10.98
C TYR A 43 -3.17 -3.79 10.32
N PRO A 44 -2.93 -5.09 10.52
CA PRO A 44 -1.84 -5.79 9.86
C PRO A 44 -2.10 -5.81 8.36
N MET A 45 -1.27 -5.10 7.60
CA MET A 45 -1.41 -4.97 6.16
C MET A 45 -0.08 -4.61 5.53
N CYS A 46 0.14 -5.02 4.28
CA CYS A 46 1.37 -4.65 3.59
C CYS A 46 1.43 -3.14 3.31
N TYR A 47 2.65 -2.61 3.24
CA TYR A 47 2.91 -1.18 3.00
C TYR A 47 2.26 -0.67 1.70
N ARG A 48 2.25 -1.50 0.64
CA ARG A 48 1.63 -1.15 -0.63
C ARG A 48 0.12 -0.92 -0.50
N THR A 49 -0.60 -1.78 0.21
CA THR A 49 -2.04 -1.60 0.45
C THR A 49 -2.30 -0.30 1.23
N TYR A 50 -1.40 0.07 2.13
CA TYR A 50 -1.51 1.31 2.89
C TYR A 50 -1.38 2.53 1.98
N LEU A 51 -0.38 2.53 1.09
CA LEU A 51 -0.24 3.59 0.08
C LEU A 51 -1.45 3.66 -0.87
N ASN A 52 -1.99 2.50 -1.26
CA ASN A 52 -3.20 2.45 -2.08
C ASN A 52 -4.40 3.11 -1.39
N TYR A 53 -4.60 2.90 -0.08
CA TYR A 53 -5.68 3.57 0.66
C TYR A 53 -5.47 5.09 0.79
N LEU A 54 -4.22 5.54 0.77
CA LEU A 54 -3.89 6.96 0.70
C LEU A 54 -3.97 7.53 -0.72
N ASN A 55 -4.28 6.72 -1.73
CA ASN A 55 -4.24 7.08 -3.15
C ASN A 55 -2.86 7.60 -3.60
N ILE A 56 -1.78 7.15 -2.96
CA ILE A 56 -0.42 7.51 -3.36
C ILE A 56 -0.04 6.61 -4.55
N PRO A 57 0.36 7.18 -5.69
CA PRO A 57 0.74 6.38 -6.85
C PRO A 57 1.92 5.49 -6.48
N THR A 58 1.70 4.18 -6.51
CA THR A 58 2.75 3.19 -6.34
C THR A 58 3.15 2.73 -7.73
N THR A 59 4.44 2.83 -8.07
CA THR A 59 4.95 2.27 -9.33
C THR A 59 4.64 0.77 -9.35
N PRO A 60 4.02 0.26 -10.43
CA PRO A 60 3.82 -1.19 -10.56
C PRO A 60 5.19 -1.89 -10.50
N PRO A 61 5.24 -3.14 -10.01
CA PRO A 61 6.47 -3.92 -10.07
C PRO A 61 6.94 -3.99 -11.52
N LYS A 62 8.24 -3.79 -11.76
CA LYS A 62 8.83 -3.99 -13.09
C LYS A 62 8.61 -5.44 -13.47
N VAL A 63 7.94 -5.66 -14.60
CA VAL A 63 7.85 -6.97 -15.24
C VAL A 63 9.04 -7.01 -16.19
N ASP A 64 10.00 -7.88 -15.94
CA ASP A 64 11.15 -8.01 -16.82
C ASP A 64 10.70 -8.68 -18.11
N ALA A 65 10.88 -8.01 -19.26
CA ALA A 65 10.39 -8.49 -20.56
C ALA A 65 11.02 -9.82 -21.03
N LEU A 66 12.13 -10.23 -20.40
CA LEU A 66 12.80 -11.52 -20.65
C LEU A 66 12.25 -12.65 -19.77
N GLN A 67 11.40 -12.34 -18.79
CA GLN A 67 10.81 -13.34 -17.91
C GLN A 67 9.59 -13.95 -18.60
N LEU A 68 9.70 -15.22 -19.01
CA LEU A 68 8.57 -16.02 -19.47
C LEU A 68 7.47 -16.00 -18.40
N THR A 69 6.23 -15.81 -18.83
CA THR A 69 5.10 -15.90 -17.91
C THR A 69 4.88 -17.34 -17.48
N LEU A 70 4.18 -17.51 -16.35
CA LEU A 70 3.80 -18.84 -15.89
C LEU A 70 3.02 -19.62 -16.96
N PHE A 71 2.25 -18.93 -17.80
CA PHE A 71 1.46 -19.54 -18.87
C PHE A 71 2.33 -19.92 -20.08
N ASP A 72 3.32 -19.09 -20.44
CA ASP A 72 4.27 -19.43 -21.51
C ASP A 72 5.00 -20.75 -21.23
N TYR A 73 5.23 -21.10 -19.96
CA TYR A 73 5.83 -22.39 -19.61
C TYR A 73 4.94 -23.59 -19.95
N PHE A 74 3.63 -23.48 -19.71
CA PHE A 74 2.67 -24.57 -19.96
C PHE A 74 2.34 -24.72 -21.44
N ASP A 75 2.36 -23.64 -22.22
CA ASP A 75 2.06 -23.67 -23.65
C ASP A 75 3.22 -24.25 -24.50
N ASN A 76 4.43 -24.37 -23.92
CA ASN A 76 5.63 -24.92 -24.57
C ASN A 76 5.91 -26.40 -24.20
N GLN A 77 4.96 -27.08 -23.55
CA GLN A 77 5.00 -28.53 -23.23
C GLN A 77 4.16 -29.31 -24.25
#